data_AF-A0A836LDW6-F1
#
_entry.id   AF-A0A836LDW6-F1
#
_cell.length_a   1.000
_cell.length_b   1.000
_cell.length_c   1.000
_cell.angle_alpha   90.00
_cell.angle_beta   90.00
_cell.angle_gamma   90.00
#
_symmetry.space_group_name_H-M   'P 1'
#
loop_
_entity.id
_entity.type
_entity.pdbx_description
1 polymer ?
#
loop_
_entity_poly.entity_id
_entity_poly.type
_entity_poly.pdbx_seq_one_letter_code
_entity_poly.pdbx_strand_id
1 'polypeptide(L)'
;MNRVTHLSQPRRGVAIVAAASSAALAVPCRAMHGKPASGHKVRTQHSRRWWMQSKAHHLSAIPHEESRSRPHFPAYTEDVDQPMVVPDGACCFNCDKPVDGDDINSWVWVPSGNARVPTTQGYFFHVRCFKCWSCKYRIIHNQFYSKDGRAWCLSCALGRDIRVPTRRWHTSYVNTHRTGSRLTGQFFPRHRHQIEFLFNPNE
;
A
#
# COMPACT_ATOMS: atom_id res chain seq x y z
N MET A 1 -31.24 36.45 -58.03
CA MET A 1 -30.41 36.36 -56.80
C MET A 1 -28.96 36.44 -57.22
N ASN A 2 -28.26 37.46 -56.72
CA ASN A 2 -27.09 38.07 -57.34
C ASN A 2 -25.82 37.22 -57.27
N ARG A 3 -25.09 37.23 -58.39
CA ARG A 3 -23.69 36.87 -58.53
C ARG A 3 -22.83 37.75 -57.61
N VAL A 4 -21.86 37.14 -56.92
CA VAL A 4 -20.63 37.83 -56.54
C VAL A 4 -19.45 36.94 -56.91
N THR A 5 -18.71 37.46 -57.88
CA THR A 5 -17.40 37.05 -58.38
C THR A 5 -16.32 37.25 -57.31
N HIS A 6 -15.47 36.25 -57.07
CA HIS A 6 -14.18 36.47 -56.41
C HIS A 6 -13.03 36.24 -57.39
N LEU A 7 -12.21 37.28 -57.48
CA LEU A 7 -11.08 37.48 -58.36
C LEU A 7 -9.90 36.56 -58.04
N SER A 8 -9.17 36.29 -59.10
CA SER A 8 -7.96 35.51 -59.25
C SER A 8 -6.66 36.27 -58.92
N GLN A 9 -5.62 35.48 -58.57
CA GLN A 9 -4.17 35.71 -58.72
C GLN A 9 -3.43 36.65 -57.74
N PRO A 10 -2.07 36.61 -57.66
CA PRO A 10 -1.14 35.49 -57.85
C PRO A 10 -0.14 35.31 -56.67
N ARG A 11 0.44 34.12 -56.60
CA ARG A 11 1.56 33.75 -55.72
C ARG A 11 2.85 34.47 -56.15
N ARG A 12 3.42 35.29 -55.26
CA ARG A 12 4.85 35.65 -55.30
C ARG A 12 5.56 34.90 -54.17
N GLY A 13 6.54 34.10 -54.57
CA GLY A 13 7.41 33.38 -53.65
C GLY A 13 8.37 34.33 -52.93
N VAL A 14 8.63 34.03 -51.67
CA VAL A 14 9.85 34.42 -50.98
C VAL A 14 10.35 33.17 -50.26
N ALA A 15 11.54 32.74 -50.65
CA ALA A 15 12.28 31.68 -50.00
C ALA A 15 12.55 32.06 -48.55
N ILE A 16 12.22 31.16 -47.61
CA ILE A 16 12.71 31.25 -46.24
C ILE A 16 13.52 30.00 -45.97
N VAL A 17 14.77 30.28 -45.65
CA VAL A 17 15.86 29.39 -45.29
C VAL A 17 15.46 28.50 -44.12
N ALA A 18 15.72 27.21 -44.24
CA ALA A 18 15.60 26.23 -43.17
C ALA A 18 16.59 26.57 -42.04
N ALA A 19 16.08 27.03 -40.90
CA ALA A 19 16.80 27.00 -39.64
C ALA A 19 16.31 25.78 -38.86
N ALA A 20 17.12 24.73 -38.84
CA ALA A 20 16.95 23.59 -37.95
C ALA A 20 17.21 24.06 -36.50
N SER A 21 16.15 24.45 -35.81
CA SER A 21 16.18 24.67 -34.37
C SER A 21 16.01 23.34 -33.68
N SER A 22 17.10 22.78 -33.17
CA SER A 22 17.12 21.62 -32.28
C SER A 22 16.27 21.92 -31.04
N ALA A 23 15.00 21.50 -31.07
CA ALA A 23 14.13 21.53 -29.91
C ALA A 23 14.61 20.46 -28.93
N ALA A 24 15.49 20.84 -28.01
CA ALA A 24 15.78 20.06 -26.83
C ALA A 24 14.48 19.86 -26.05
N LEU A 25 14.03 18.62 -25.96
CA LEU A 25 12.91 18.20 -25.12
C LEU A 25 13.21 18.61 -23.66
N ALA A 26 12.59 19.70 -23.22
CA ALA A 26 12.64 20.13 -21.84
C ALA A 26 11.82 19.16 -20.98
N VAL A 27 12.51 18.20 -20.36
CA VAL A 27 11.95 17.43 -19.25
C VAL A 27 11.67 18.40 -18.11
N PRO A 28 10.46 18.47 -17.54
CA PRO A 28 10.22 19.26 -16.35
C PRO A 28 10.93 18.57 -15.17
N CYS A 29 12.17 19.00 -14.91
CA CYS A 29 12.87 18.67 -13.68
C CYS A 29 12.11 19.28 -12.51
N ARG A 30 11.41 18.43 -11.75
CA ARG A 30 10.90 18.83 -10.43
C ARG A 30 12.08 19.31 -9.61
N ALA A 31 12.09 20.60 -9.27
CA ALA A 31 13.04 21.16 -8.33
C ALA A 31 12.81 20.48 -6.97
N MET A 32 13.60 19.45 -6.69
CA MET A 32 13.73 18.90 -5.35
C MET A 32 14.37 20.00 -4.50
N HIS A 33 13.62 20.60 -3.58
CA HIS A 33 14.19 21.41 -2.51
C HIS A 33 14.98 20.50 -1.56
N GLY A 34 16.21 20.21 -1.94
CA GLY A 34 17.21 19.55 -1.13
C GLY A 34 18.55 20.20 -1.42
N LYS A 35 19.19 20.76 -0.39
CA LYS A 35 20.54 21.32 -0.53
C LYS A 35 21.49 20.22 -1.03
N PRO A 36 22.38 20.48 -2.00
CA PRO A 36 23.33 19.50 -2.50
C PRO A 36 24.16 18.94 -1.33
N ALA A 37 24.12 17.62 -1.17
CA ALA A 37 24.86 16.91 -0.14
C ALA A 37 26.28 16.63 -0.63
N SER A 38 27.12 17.66 -0.71
CA SER A 38 28.56 17.50 -0.97
C SER A 38 29.46 18.28 0.00
N GLY A 39 28.88 18.96 0.99
CA GLY A 39 29.63 19.53 2.10
C GLY A 39 29.66 18.58 3.30
N HIS A 40 30.84 18.14 3.72
CA HIS A 40 31.03 17.50 5.02
C HIS A 40 30.70 18.51 6.13
N LYS A 41 29.42 18.58 6.50
CA LYS A 41 28.94 19.51 7.54
C LYS A 41 29.47 19.03 8.89
N VAL A 42 30.48 19.71 9.40
CA VAL A 42 30.90 19.58 10.80
C VAL A 42 29.72 20.01 11.66
N ARG A 43 29.04 19.04 12.29
CA ARG A 43 27.97 19.29 13.24
C ARG A 43 28.49 20.21 14.33
N THR A 44 27.81 21.34 14.56
CA THR A 44 28.14 22.27 15.65
C THR A 44 28.12 21.54 16.98
N GLN A 45 28.94 21.98 17.93
CA GLN A 45 29.05 21.35 19.26
C GLN A 45 27.68 21.22 19.95
N HIS A 46 26.78 22.20 19.76
CA HIS A 46 25.40 22.15 20.24
C HIS A 46 24.58 21.02 19.58
N SER A 47 24.68 20.83 18.25
CA SER A 47 24.01 19.71 17.57
C SER A 47 24.60 18.35 17.91
N ARG A 48 25.91 18.26 18.19
CA ARG A 48 26.57 17.05 18.71
C ARG A 48 26.13 16.73 20.13
N ARG A 49 26.10 17.72 21.03
CA ARG A 49 25.59 17.57 22.40
C ARG A 49 24.11 17.21 22.39
N TRP A 50 23.30 17.84 21.55
CA TRP A 50 21.91 17.46 21.36
C TRP A 50 21.79 16.02 20.88
N TRP A 51 22.57 15.56 19.89
CA TRP A 51 22.56 14.15 19.47
C TRP A 51 22.99 13.17 20.57
N MET A 52 24.01 13.51 21.36
CA MET A 52 24.55 12.64 22.41
C MET A 52 23.70 12.65 23.70
N GLN A 53 23.03 13.76 24.01
CA GLN A 53 22.22 13.95 25.23
C GLN A 53 20.71 13.77 24.98
N SER A 54 20.25 13.88 23.74
CA SER A 54 18.85 13.60 23.43
C SER A 54 18.60 12.10 23.55
N LYS A 55 17.37 11.77 23.91
CA LYS A 55 16.75 10.44 23.78
C LYS A 55 16.81 9.86 22.34
N ALA A 56 17.54 10.49 21.41
CA ALA A 56 17.80 10.01 20.06
C ALA A 56 18.73 8.78 20.01
N HIS A 57 19.45 8.44 21.09
CA HIS A 57 20.07 7.11 21.22
C HIS A 57 19.05 5.96 21.20
N HIS A 58 17.77 6.24 21.46
CA HIS A 58 16.68 5.26 21.32
C HIS A 58 16.06 5.29 19.90
N LEU A 59 16.51 6.19 19.04
CA LEU A 59 16.10 6.35 17.64
C LEU A 59 17.19 5.94 16.66
N SER A 60 18.39 5.58 17.13
CA SER A 60 19.36 4.86 16.30
C SER A 60 18.80 3.47 16.03
N ALA A 61 18.57 3.16 14.76
CA ALA A 61 18.30 1.80 14.34
C ALA A 61 19.43 0.92 14.88
N ILE A 62 19.13 0.10 15.89
CA ILE A 62 20.03 -0.94 16.35
C ILE A 62 20.24 -1.85 15.13
N PRO A 63 21.49 -2.13 14.71
CA PRO A 63 21.76 -3.08 13.64
C PRO A 63 20.96 -4.35 13.89
N HIS A 64 20.36 -4.92 12.85
CA HIS A 64 19.48 -6.08 13.00
C HIS A 64 20.16 -7.24 13.78
N GLU A 65 21.48 -7.36 13.67
CA GLU A 65 22.32 -8.32 14.39
C GLU A 65 22.39 -8.09 15.91
N GLU A 66 22.30 -6.85 16.37
CA GLU A 66 22.38 -6.45 17.79
C GLU A 66 21.00 -6.40 18.47
N SER A 67 19.92 -6.53 17.69
CA SER A 67 18.57 -6.54 18.23
C SER A 67 18.29 -7.84 19.00
N ARG A 68 18.07 -7.73 20.32
CA ARG A 68 17.78 -8.89 21.19
C ARG A 68 16.48 -9.61 20.83
N SER A 69 15.54 -8.92 20.20
CA SER A 69 14.28 -9.49 19.74
C SER A 69 14.34 -9.68 18.23
N ARG A 70 14.90 -10.81 17.78
CA ARG A 70 14.78 -11.22 16.38
C ARG A 70 13.33 -11.57 16.08
N PRO A 71 12.74 -11.05 15.01
CA PRO A 71 11.41 -11.48 14.59
C PRO A 71 11.44 -12.99 14.31
N HIS A 72 10.65 -13.77 15.05
CA HIS A 72 10.56 -15.22 14.90
C HIS A 72 9.42 -15.58 13.93
N PHE A 73 9.54 -15.08 12.68
CA PHE A 73 8.65 -15.44 11.58
C PHE A 73 9.43 -15.45 10.26
N PRO A 74 9.11 -16.34 9.31
CA PRO A 74 9.69 -16.30 7.97
C PRO A 74 9.35 -15.00 7.24
N ALA A 75 10.28 -14.49 6.42
CA ALA A 75 10.11 -13.23 5.70
C ALA A 75 9.14 -13.32 4.52
N TYR A 76 9.11 -14.46 3.84
CA TYR A 76 8.25 -14.72 2.69
C TYR A 76 7.39 -15.95 2.97
N THR A 77 6.08 -15.83 2.73
CA THR A 77 5.23 -16.99 2.52
C THR A 77 5.46 -17.49 1.11
N GLU A 78 5.77 -18.79 0.97
CA GLU A 78 6.05 -19.42 -0.32
C GLU A 78 4.77 -19.66 -1.12
N ASP A 79 3.62 -19.81 -0.45
CA ASP A 79 2.29 -20.03 -1.05
C ASP A 79 2.24 -21.16 -2.12
N VAL A 80 3.17 -22.12 -2.08
CA VAL A 80 3.29 -23.21 -3.07
C VAL A 80 2.11 -24.17 -2.98
N ASP A 81 1.72 -24.55 -1.77
CA ASP A 81 0.66 -25.54 -1.54
C ASP A 81 -0.75 -24.99 -1.81
N GLN A 82 -0.94 -23.71 -1.52
CA GLN A 82 -2.19 -23.00 -1.80
C GLN A 82 -1.83 -21.63 -2.36
N PRO A 83 -1.86 -21.46 -3.69
CA PRO A 83 -1.53 -20.18 -4.30
C PRO A 83 -2.53 -19.14 -3.84
N MET A 84 -2.00 -18.13 -3.17
CA MET A 84 -2.76 -16.98 -2.69
C MET A 84 -2.90 -16.00 -3.85
N VAL A 85 -3.98 -16.19 -4.63
CA VAL A 85 -4.36 -15.31 -5.74
C VAL A 85 -5.64 -14.55 -5.43
N VAL A 86 -5.72 -13.32 -5.93
CA VAL A 86 -6.93 -12.51 -5.84
C VAL A 86 -7.92 -13.05 -6.89
N PRO A 87 -9.13 -13.46 -6.49
CA PRO A 87 -10.12 -13.95 -7.45
C PRO A 87 -10.66 -12.80 -8.31
N ASP A 88 -10.99 -13.12 -9.56
CA ASP A 88 -11.68 -12.19 -10.46
C ASP A 88 -13.03 -11.77 -9.88
N GLY A 89 -13.34 -10.48 -9.97
CA GLY A 89 -14.58 -9.94 -9.40
C GLY A 89 -14.60 -9.90 -7.87
N ALA A 90 -13.44 -9.89 -7.21
CA ALA A 90 -13.37 -9.67 -5.77
C ALA A 90 -14.12 -8.39 -5.37
N CYS A 91 -14.98 -8.50 -4.35
CA CYS A 91 -15.79 -7.38 -3.86
C CYS A 91 -15.35 -6.94 -2.48
N CYS A 92 -15.45 -5.64 -2.22
CA CYS A 92 -15.21 -5.09 -0.90
C CYS A 92 -16.27 -5.56 0.09
N PHE A 93 -15.85 -6.21 1.16
CA PHE A 93 -16.72 -6.74 2.22
C PHE A 93 -17.61 -5.69 2.89
N ASN A 94 -17.23 -4.42 2.87
CA ASN A 94 -17.97 -3.35 3.53
C ASN A 94 -18.90 -2.55 2.62
N CYS A 95 -18.75 -2.60 1.29
CA CYS A 95 -19.60 -1.82 0.39
C CYS A 95 -20.10 -2.60 -0.83
N ASP A 96 -19.72 -3.87 -0.94
CA ASP A 96 -20.16 -4.84 -1.96
C ASP A 96 -19.80 -4.45 -3.40
N LYS A 97 -19.01 -3.38 -3.58
CA LYS A 97 -18.48 -2.95 -4.87
C LYS A 97 -17.20 -3.71 -5.22
N PRO A 98 -16.93 -3.96 -6.51
CA PRO A 98 -15.70 -4.59 -6.93
C PRO A 98 -14.47 -3.80 -6.45
N VAL A 99 -13.41 -4.52 -6.11
CA VAL A 99 -12.07 -3.95 -5.94
C VAL A 99 -11.33 -3.99 -7.27
N ASP A 100 -10.52 -2.97 -7.52
CA ASP A 100 -9.68 -2.92 -8.70
C ASP A 100 -8.45 -3.81 -8.48
N GLY A 101 -8.33 -4.88 -9.27
CA GLY A 101 -7.20 -5.81 -9.19
C GLY A 101 -5.89 -5.19 -9.66
N ASP A 102 -5.96 -4.20 -10.55
CA ASP A 102 -4.78 -3.61 -11.18
C ASP A 102 -4.11 -2.58 -10.26
N ASP A 103 -4.90 -1.84 -9.47
CA ASP A 103 -4.38 -0.89 -8.49
C ASP A 103 -4.19 -1.55 -7.10
N ILE A 104 -3.02 -2.17 -6.93
CA ILE A 104 -2.55 -2.81 -5.69
C ILE A 104 -2.63 -1.87 -4.47
N ASN A 105 -2.58 -0.54 -4.67
CA ASN A 105 -2.60 0.45 -3.59
C ASN A 105 -4.01 0.92 -3.18
N SER A 106 -5.06 0.48 -3.87
CA SER A 106 -6.43 0.94 -3.60
C SER A 106 -7.19 0.09 -2.58
N TRP A 107 -6.70 -1.12 -2.30
CA TRP A 107 -7.39 -2.12 -1.49
C TRP A 107 -6.49 -2.80 -0.45
N VAL A 108 -7.13 -3.51 0.46
CA VAL A 108 -6.55 -4.24 1.60
C VAL A 108 -7.03 -5.67 1.50
N TRP A 109 -6.09 -6.60 1.61
CA TRP A 109 -6.36 -8.02 1.64
C TRP A 109 -6.14 -8.57 3.04
N VAL A 110 -7.12 -9.27 3.57
CA VAL A 110 -6.99 -10.05 4.80
C VAL A 110 -7.16 -11.53 4.46
N PRO A 111 -6.08 -12.21 4.04
CA PRO A 111 -6.09 -13.65 3.79
C PRO A 111 -6.24 -14.36 5.14
N SER A 112 -7.45 -14.84 5.44
CA SER A 112 -7.71 -15.72 6.58
C SER A 112 -7.20 -15.24 7.93
N GLY A 113 -7.75 -14.13 8.44
CA GLY A 113 -7.84 -13.97 9.91
C GLY A 113 -8.89 -14.92 10.49
N ASN A 114 -8.88 -15.16 11.81
CA ASN A 114 -9.84 -15.99 12.58
C ASN A 114 -11.35 -15.59 12.47
N ALA A 115 -11.77 -14.88 11.43
CA ALA A 115 -13.15 -14.53 11.20
C ALA A 115 -13.92 -15.74 10.65
N ARG A 116 -15.05 -16.06 11.30
CA ARG A 116 -15.88 -17.26 11.10
C ARG A 116 -16.64 -17.32 9.76
N VAL A 117 -16.40 -16.41 8.82
CA VAL A 117 -17.12 -16.38 7.52
C VAL A 117 -16.13 -16.33 6.36
N PRO A 118 -15.52 -17.45 5.96
CA PRO A 118 -14.46 -17.42 4.97
C PRO A 118 -15.06 -17.27 3.58
N THR A 119 -14.82 -16.14 2.92
CA THR A 119 -14.50 -16.20 1.50
C THR A 119 -13.28 -17.10 1.34
N THR A 120 -13.27 -17.95 0.30
CA THR A 120 -12.25 -18.99 0.08
C THR A 120 -10.80 -18.46 0.13
N GLN A 121 -10.60 -17.18 -0.21
CA GLN A 121 -9.31 -16.49 -0.26
C GLN A 121 -9.16 -15.37 0.80
N GLY A 122 -10.12 -15.22 1.72
CA GLY A 122 -10.16 -14.14 2.71
C GLY A 122 -10.85 -12.86 2.24
N TYR A 123 -10.78 -11.80 3.05
CA TYR A 123 -11.60 -10.59 2.87
C TYR A 123 -10.88 -9.49 2.09
N PHE A 124 -11.64 -8.78 1.28
CA PHE A 124 -11.16 -7.62 0.52
C PHE A 124 -11.84 -6.35 0.99
N PHE A 125 -11.10 -5.25 1.05
CA PHE A 125 -11.62 -3.94 1.41
C PHE A 125 -10.98 -2.85 0.56
N HIS A 126 -11.73 -1.83 0.14
CA HIS A 126 -11.08 -0.57 -0.23
C HIS A 126 -10.39 0.02 1.00
N VAL A 127 -9.26 0.70 0.81
CA VAL A 127 -8.51 1.34 1.93
C VAL A 127 -9.41 2.28 2.76
N ARG A 128 -10.32 3.00 2.09
CA ARG A 128 -11.29 3.91 2.74
C ARG A 128 -12.49 3.20 3.38
N CYS A 129 -12.77 1.98 2.95
CA CYS A 129 -13.85 1.14 3.45
C CYS A 129 -13.41 0.28 4.65
N PHE A 130 -12.11 0.15 4.93
CA PHE A 130 -11.61 -0.56 6.12
C PHE A 130 -11.81 0.25 7.41
N LYS A 131 -13.07 0.36 7.83
CA LYS A 131 -13.57 1.06 9.01
C LYS A 131 -14.83 0.37 9.54
N CYS A 132 -15.22 0.67 10.76
CA CYS A 132 -16.42 0.07 11.35
C CYS A 132 -17.68 0.49 10.58
N TRP A 133 -18.54 -0.48 10.26
CA TRP A 133 -19.82 -0.21 9.59
C TRP A 133 -20.79 0.57 10.48
N SER A 134 -20.81 0.32 11.79
CA SER A 134 -21.71 0.99 12.73
C SER A 134 -21.25 2.44 13.03
N CYS A 135 -20.11 2.61 13.71
CA CYS A 135 -19.66 3.94 14.12
C CYS A 135 -18.89 4.75 13.06
N LYS A 136 -18.60 4.16 11.89
CA LYS A 136 -17.84 4.79 10.79
C LYS A 136 -16.43 5.29 11.15
N TYR A 137 -15.92 4.91 12.33
CA TYR A 137 -14.55 5.17 12.76
C TYR A 137 -13.60 4.02 12.40
N ARG A 138 -12.31 4.32 12.44
CA ARG A 138 -11.23 3.37 12.22
C ARG A 138 -11.29 2.20 13.18
N ILE A 139 -10.78 1.07 12.72
CA ILE A 139 -10.70 -0.15 13.50
C ILE A 139 -9.40 -0.12 14.31
N ILE A 140 -9.52 -0.16 15.64
CA ILE A 140 -8.37 -0.12 16.55
C ILE A 140 -7.66 -1.48 16.47
N HIS A 141 -6.32 -1.46 16.46
CA HIS A 141 -5.47 -2.66 16.33
C HIS A 141 -5.66 -3.45 15.02
N ASN A 142 -6.35 -2.88 14.02
CA ASN A 142 -6.67 -3.54 12.75
C ASN A 142 -7.39 -4.89 12.91
N GLN A 143 -8.07 -5.11 14.05
CA GLN A 143 -8.86 -6.30 14.33
C GLN A 143 -10.35 -5.96 14.24
N PHE A 144 -11.08 -6.71 13.42
CA PHE A 144 -12.51 -6.48 13.20
C PHE A 144 -13.31 -7.74 13.48
N TYR A 145 -14.60 -7.56 13.74
CA TYR A 145 -15.57 -8.62 13.88
C TYR A 145 -16.49 -8.63 12.67
N SER A 146 -16.68 -9.78 12.04
CA SER A 146 -17.66 -9.95 10.96
C SER A 146 -19.05 -10.15 11.56
N LYS A 147 -19.94 -9.17 11.41
CA LYS A 147 -21.34 -9.25 11.85
C LYS A 147 -22.24 -8.74 10.72
N ASP A 148 -23.26 -9.52 10.39
CA ASP A 148 -24.25 -9.22 9.34
C ASP A 148 -23.60 -8.93 7.97
N GLY A 149 -22.54 -9.66 7.62
CA GLY A 149 -21.80 -9.46 6.37
C GLY A 149 -21.02 -8.14 6.29
N ARG A 150 -20.82 -7.45 7.42
CA ARG A 150 -20.08 -6.19 7.50
C ARG A 150 -18.97 -6.27 8.54
N ALA A 151 -17.97 -5.39 8.45
CA ALA A 151 -16.90 -5.28 9.41
C ALA A 151 -17.25 -4.31 10.55
N TRP A 152 -17.19 -4.81 11.79
CA TRP A 152 -17.45 -4.06 13.01
C TRP A 152 -16.17 -3.92 13.83
N CYS A 153 -15.99 -2.80 14.53
CA CYS A 153 -14.96 -2.71 15.56
C CYS A 153 -15.39 -3.48 16.82
N LEU A 154 -14.43 -3.86 17.66
CA LEU A 154 -14.70 -4.61 18.89
C LEU A 154 -15.70 -3.90 19.80
N SER A 155 -15.62 -2.58 19.96
CA SER A 155 -16.56 -1.82 20.80
C SER A 155 -17.99 -1.93 20.31
N CYS A 156 -18.23 -1.70 19.00
CA CYS A 156 -19.58 -1.80 18.43
C CYS A 156 -20.10 -3.24 18.43
N ALA A 157 -19.24 -4.23 18.18
CA ALA A 157 -19.63 -5.64 18.17
C ALA A 157 -20.07 -6.13 19.56
N LEU A 158 -19.42 -5.63 20.62
CA LEU A 158 -19.72 -5.95 22.02
C LEU A 158 -20.78 -5.03 22.65
N GLY A 159 -21.32 -4.06 21.92
CA GLY A 159 -22.31 -3.11 22.44
C GLY A 159 -21.75 -2.13 23.48
N ARG A 160 -20.44 -1.84 23.46
CA ARG A 160 -19.81 -0.85 24.35
C ARG A 160 -19.95 0.56 23.78
N ASP A 161 -19.85 1.56 24.66
CA ASP A 161 -19.85 2.97 24.25
C ASP A 161 -18.75 3.28 23.24
N ILE A 162 -19.12 4.06 22.23
CA ILE A 162 -18.23 4.44 21.13
C ILE A 162 -17.24 5.49 21.64
N ARG A 163 -15.97 5.12 21.72
CA ARG A 163 -14.87 6.07 22.00
C ARG A 163 -14.36 6.68 20.70
N VAL A 164 -14.44 8.01 20.60
CA VAL A 164 -13.88 8.74 19.46
C VAL A 164 -12.35 8.60 19.45
N PRO A 165 -11.72 8.13 18.36
CA PRO A 165 -10.28 7.99 18.29
C PRO A 165 -9.58 9.36 18.38
N THR A 166 -8.46 9.45 19.10
CA THR A 166 -7.72 10.74 19.24
C THR A 166 -6.90 11.13 18.02
N ARG A 167 -6.49 10.16 17.19
CA ARG A 167 -5.65 10.37 15.99
C ARG A 167 -6.53 10.43 14.73
N ARG A 168 -6.34 9.48 13.80
CA ARG A 168 -7.17 9.37 12.59
C ARG A 168 -8.55 8.83 12.93
N TRP A 169 -9.59 9.42 12.36
CA TRP A 169 -10.98 9.03 12.65
C TRP A 169 -11.54 8.06 11.61
N HIS A 170 -11.41 8.39 10.32
CA HIS A 170 -12.08 7.64 9.24
C HIS A 170 -11.16 6.75 8.41
N THR A 171 -9.89 6.65 8.80
CA THR A 171 -8.89 5.81 8.11
C THR A 171 -8.11 4.99 9.13
N SER A 172 -8.04 3.68 8.89
CA SER A 172 -7.29 2.74 9.72
C SER A 172 -5.81 2.73 9.32
N TYR A 173 -4.94 2.25 10.22
CA TYR A 173 -3.51 2.13 9.97
C TYR A 173 -3.21 0.77 9.35
N VAL A 174 -3.67 0.57 8.11
CA VAL A 174 -3.48 -0.67 7.36
C VAL A 174 -2.57 -0.44 6.18
N ASN A 175 -1.76 -1.45 5.87
CA ASN A 175 -1.01 -1.50 4.63
C ASN A 175 -1.95 -1.94 3.49
N THR A 176 -1.63 -1.52 2.28
CA THR A 176 -2.33 -1.94 1.06
C THR A 176 -1.98 -3.38 0.71
N HIS A 177 -2.83 -4.01 -0.11
CA HIS A 177 -2.72 -5.41 -0.48
C HIS A 177 -2.66 -6.32 0.77
N ARG A 178 -1.94 -7.45 0.70
CA ARG A 178 -1.66 -8.33 1.86
C ARG A 178 -0.39 -7.96 2.64
N THR A 179 0.23 -6.81 2.39
CA THR A 179 1.58 -6.49 2.90
C THR A 179 1.66 -6.52 4.43
N GLY A 180 0.61 -6.03 5.11
CA GLY A 180 0.54 -6.06 6.57
C GLY A 180 0.23 -7.44 7.15
N SER A 181 -0.49 -8.28 6.40
CA SER A 181 -0.89 -9.62 6.82
C SER A 181 0.10 -10.71 6.41
N ARG A 182 1.07 -10.42 5.54
CA ARG A 182 2.03 -11.41 5.00
C ARG A 182 2.90 -12.08 6.07
N LEU A 183 3.15 -11.40 7.19
CA LEU A 183 3.98 -11.92 8.29
C LEU A 183 3.28 -13.00 9.12
N THR A 184 2.00 -13.25 8.86
CA THR A 184 1.15 -14.17 9.60
C THR A 184 0.32 -14.99 8.64
N GLY A 185 0.10 -16.26 8.92
CA GLY A 185 -0.76 -17.10 8.08
C GLY A 185 -0.17 -18.48 7.88
N GLN A 186 -0.35 -19.01 6.68
CA GLN A 186 0.15 -20.32 6.29
C GLN A 186 1.52 -20.18 5.64
N PHE A 187 2.47 -20.99 6.10
CA PHE A 187 3.83 -21.06 5.59
C PHE A 187 4.07 -22.48 5.06
N PHE A 188 5.05 -22.64 4.17
CA PHE A 188 5.48 -23.96 3.76
C PHE A 188 6.38 -24.58 4.86
N PRO A 189 6.25 -25.88 5.18
CA PRO A 189 5.20 -26.80 4.74
C PRO A 189 3.89 -26.57 5.51
N ARG A 190 2.76 -26.65 4.82
CA ARG A 190 1.44 -26.51 5.46
C ARG A 190 1.07 -27.75 6.27
N HIS A 191 1.38 -28.91 5.75
CA HIS A 191 1.04 -30.21 6.33
C HIS A 191 2.25 -31.12 6.35
N ARG A 192 2.35 -31.95 7.40
CA ARG A 192 3.50 -32.83 7.62
C ARG A 192 3.80 -33.77 6.43
N HIS A 193 2.77 -34.33 5.80
CA HIS A 193 2.94 -35.26 4.68
C HIS A 193 3.63 -34.64 3.45
N GLN A 194 3.60 -33.31 3.30
CA GLN A 194 4.27 -32.62 2.18
C GLN A 194 5.80 -32.69 2.30
N ILE A 195 6.31 -32.71 3.53
CA ILE A 195 7.75 -32.93 3.77
C ILE A 195 8.11 -34.38 3.54
N GLU A 196 7.25 -35.31 3.95
CA GLU A 196 7.45 -36.75 3.76
C GLU A 196 7.49 -37.10 2.26
N PHE A 197 6.61 -36.49 1.45
CA PHE A 197 6.64 -36.59 -0.01
C PHE A 197 8.00 -36.16 -0.59
N LEU A 198 8.54 -35.02 -0.16
CA LEU A 198 9.81 -34.51 -0.70
C LEU A 198 11.02 -35.41 -0.39
N PHE A 199 10.96 -36.18 0.70
CA PHE A 199 12.04 -37.05 1.16
C PHE A 199 11.85 -38.53 0.83
N ASN A 200 10.69 -38.93 0.32
CA ASN A 200 10.45 -40.30 -0.12
C ASN A 200 10.89 -40.47 -1.58
N PRO A 201 11.92 -41.28 -1.88
CA PRO A 201 12.37 -41.50 -3.25
C PRO A 201 11.42 -42.38 -4.08
N ASN A 202 10.36 -42.91 -3.46
CA ASN A 202 9.42 -43.86 -4.05
C ASN A 202 8.11 -43.22 -4.53
N GLU A 203 7.90 -41.94 -4.24
CA GLU A 203 6.81 -41.10 -4.77
C GLU A 203 7.39 -40.04 -5.71
#